data_AF-A0AAW0BSI0-F1
#
_entry.id   AF-A0AAW0BSI0-F1
#
_cell.length_a   1.000
_cell.length_b   1.000
_cell.length_c   1.000
_cell.angle_alpha   90.00
_cell.angle_beta   90.00
_cell.angle_gamma   90.00
#
_symmetry.space_group_name_H-M   'P 1'
#
loop_
_entity.id
_entity.type
_entity.pdbx_description
1 polymer ?
#
loop_
_entity_poly.entity_id
_entity_poly.type
_entity_poly.pdbx_seq_one_letter_code
_entity_poly.pdbx_strand_id
1 'polypeptide(L)'
;MAGGVTKHGDPGTTRLYKILITESAHLVWRIRNERVIQNTGPAPLAKIRNRWLKTVNNRLAIDCAMTDRLKYGKKSLKESLVKSTWRKTLKGERTLARDWPRTVGVLVGVG
;
A
#
# COMPACT_ATOMS: atom_id res chain seq x y z
N MET A 1 -11.22 -30.09 26.32
CA MET A 1 -9.81 -29.67 26.45
C MET A 1 -9.54 -28.58 25.43
N ALA A 2 -8.91 -27.49 25.86
CA ALA A 2 -8.88 -26.20 25.17
C ALA A 2 -8.10 -26.21 23.85
N GLY A 3 -8.77 -25.86 22.75
CA GLY A 3 -8.11 -25.45 21.51
C GLY A 3 -7.64 -24.01 21.63
N GLY A 4 -6.36 -23.81 21.92
CA GLY A 4 -5.73 -22.50 22.00
C GLY A 4 -5.74 -21.80 20.64
N VAL A 5 -6.61 -20.79 20.48
CA VAL A 5 -6.54 -19.85 19.35
C VAL A 5 -5.35 -18.93 19.60
N THR A 6 -4.21 -19.23 19.00
CA THR A 6 -3.09 -18.30 18.94
C THR A 6 -3.53 -17.09 18.10
N LYS A 7 -3.71 -15.94 18.76
CA LYS A 7 -4.01 -14.66 18.12
C LYS A 7 -2.78 -14.14 17.38
N HIS A 8 -2.31 -14.84 16.35
CA HIS A 8 -1.36 -14.26 15.40
C HIS A 8 -2.17 -13.38 14.46
N GLY A 9 -2.00 -12.06 14.59
CA GLY A 9 -2.65 -11.09 13.70
C GLY A 9 -2.38 -11.43 12.24
N ASP A 10 -3.41 -11.32 11.38
CA ASP A 10 -3.33 -11.62 9.95
C ASP A 10 -2.03 -11.02 9.35
N PRO A 11 -1.13 -11.83 8.77
CA PRO A 11 0.13 -11.36 8.21
C PRO A 11 -0.05 -10.24 7.19
N GLY A 12 -1.15 -10.26 6.43
CA GLY A 12 -1.52 -9.18 5.51
C GLY A 12 -1.77 -7.86 6.23
N THR A 13 -2.60 -7.89 7.27
CA THR A 13 -2.90 -6.72 8.11
C THR A 13 -1.64 -6.15 8.78
N THR A 14 -0.79 -7.00 9.33
CA THR A 14 0.49 -6.58 9.94
C THR A 14 1.41 -5.92 8.91
N ARG A 15 1.47 -6.47 7.69
CA ARG A 15 2.25 -5.91 6.59
C ARG A 15 1.70 -4.56 6.13
N LEU A 16 0.38 -4.43 6.00
CA LEU A 16 -0.27 -3.17 5.64
C LEU A 16 0.03 -2.08 6.67
N TYR A 17 -0.09 -2.40 7.96
CA TYR A 17 0.23 -1.45 9.04
C TYR A 17 1.67 -0.92 8.92
N LYS A 18 2.64 -1.82 8.72
CA LYS A 18 4.04 -1.43 8.53
C LYS A 18 4.21 -0.49 7.34
N ILE A 19 3.60 -0.81 6.19
CA ILE A 19 3.61 0.04 5.00
C ILE A 19 3.08 1.44 5.33
N LEU A 20 1.89 1.52 5.95
CA LEU A 20 1.25 2.80 6.24
C LEU A 20 2.10 3.65 7.20
N ILE A 21 2.66 3.06 8.25
CA ILE A 21 3.50 3.79 9.21
C ILE A 21 4.79 4.28 8.54
N THR A 22 5.48 3.43 7.79
CA THR A 22 6.76 3.81 7.16
C THR A 22 6.57 4.88 6.09
N GLU A 23 5.55 4.74 5.25
CA GLU A 23 5.26 5.73 4.20
C GLU A 23 4.80 7.05 4.82
N SER A 24 4.01 7.01 5.90
CA SER A 24 3.54 8.22 6.59
C SER A 24 4.71 8.98 7.19
N ALA A 25 5.58 8.29 7.93
CA ALA A 25 6.77 8.86 8.54
C ALA A 25 7.68 9.49 7.48
N HIS A 26 7.91 8.78 6.37
CA HIS A 26 8.72 9.28 5.25
C HIS A 26 8.08 10.52 4.59
N LEU A 27 6.76 10.53 4.39
CA LEU A 27 6.07 11.69 3.83
C LEU A 27 6.16 12.91 4.77
N VAL A 28 5.98 12.71 6.08
CA VAL A 28 6.14 13.79 7.10
C VAL A 28 7.55 14.35 7.05
N TRP A 29 8.56 13.47 7.04
CA TRP A 29 9.96 13.87 6.92
C TRP A 29 10.20 14.68 5.63
N ARG A 30 9.72 14.21 4.48
CA ARG A 30 9.87 14.95 3.21
C ARG A 30 9.19 16.31 3.23
N ILE A 31 7.96 16.40 3.72
CA ILE A 31 7.24 17.69 3.82
C ILE A 31 7.99 18.66 4.73
N ARG A 32 8.54 18.20 5.85
CA ARG A 32 9.35 19.03 6.74
C ARG A 32 10.61 19.55 6.03
N ASN A 33 11.34 18.67 5.34
CA ASN A 33 12.55 19.06 4.60
C ASN A 33 12.24 20.03 3.46
N GLU A 34 11.18 19.79 2.67
CA GLU A 34 10.75 20.71 1.61
C GLU A 34 10.47 22.11 2.17
N ARG A 35 9.78 22.21 3.31
CA ARG A 35 9.51 23.50 3.98
C ARG A 35 10.81 24.20 4.40
N VAL A 36 11.72 23.48 5.04
CA VAL A 36 12.99 24.03 5.54
C VAL A 36 13.91 24.46 4.40
N ILE A 37 14.08 23.62 3.37
CA ILE A 37 15.01 23.88 2.25
C ILE A 37 14.48 24.94 1.31
N GLN A 38 13.18 24.89 0.96
CA GLN A 38 12.58 25.83 0.02
C GLN A 38 12.10 27.12 0.71
N ASN A 39 12.25 27.22 2.04
CA ASN A 39 11.71 28.29 2.87
C ASN A 39 10.22 28.57 2.58
N THR A 40 9.45 27.50 2.36
CA THR A 40 8.02 27.60 2.01
C THR A 40 7.15 27.41 3.25
N GLY A 41 6.03 28.15 3.28
CA GLY A 41 5.02 27.98 4.32
C GLY A 41 4.32 26.61 4.27
N PRO A 42 3.40 26.33 5.22
CA PRO A 42 2.70 25.06 5.27
C PRO A 42 1.94 24.74 3.97
N ALA A 43 2.17 23.55 3.42
CA ALA A 43 1.40 23.06 2.28
C ALA A 43 -0.10 22.88 2.64
N PRO A 44 -1.03 23.16 1.70
CA PRO A 44 -2.45 22.93 1.92
C PRO A 44 -2.76 21.46 2.23
N LEU A 45 -3.73 21.21 3.12
CA LEU A 45 -4.13 19.86 3.53
C LEU A 45 -4.52 18.96 2.34
N ALA A 46 -5.20 19.51 1.34
CA ALA A 46 -5.56 18.78 0.11
C ALA A 46 -4.32 18.29 -0.65
N LYS A 47 -3.26 19.10 -0.73
CA LYS A 47 -2.00 18.73 -1.38
C LYS A 47 -1.30 17.60 -0.60
N ILE A 48 -1.33 17.66 0.72
CA ILE A 48 -0.77 16.62 1.60
C ILE A 48 -1.55 15.31 1.42
N ARG A 49 -2.88 15.35 1.44
CA ARG A 49 -3.75 14.20 1.20
C ARG A 49 -3.49 13.56 -0.16
N ASN A 50 -3.41 14.36 -1.23
CA ASN A 50 -3.16 13.83 -2.57
C ASN A 50 -1.77 13.19 -2.69
N ARG A 51 -0.74 13.77 -2.04
CA ARG A 51 0.59 13.15 -1.96
C ARG A 51 0.56 11.83 -1.20
N TRP A 52 -0.16 11.78 -0.09
CA TRP A 52 -0.34 10.55 0.70
C TRP A 52 -1.02 9.45 -0.11
N LEU A 53 -2.16 9.75 -0.74
CA LEU A 53 -2.86 8.82 -1.62
C LEU A 53 -1.97 8.33 -2.76
N LYS A 54 -1.22 9.23 -3.40
CA LYS A 54 -0.26 8.85 -4.45
C LYS A 54 0.81 7.88 -3.93
N THR A 55 1.36 8.13 -2.75
CA THR A 55 2.35 7.22 -2.13
C THR A 55 1.77 5.83 -1.87
N VAL A 56 0.58 5.74 -1.25
CA VAL A 56 -0.07 4.46 -0.96
C VAL A 56 -0.43 3.70 -2.24
N ASN A 57 -0.99 4.39 -3.25
CA ASN A 57 -1.31 3.81 -4.54
C ASN A 57 -0.07 3.32 -5.29
N ASN A 58 1.04 4.06 -5.24
CA ASN A 58 2.31 3.61 -5.81
C ASN A 58 2.79 2.33 -5.12
N ARG A 59 2.61 2.21 -3.80
CA ARG A 59 3.00 0.99 -3.07
C ARG A 59 2.16 -0.22 -3.47
N LEU A 60 0.85 -0.03 -3.63
CA LEU A 60 -0.05 -1.04 -4.17
C LEU A 60 0.40 -1.47 -5.58
N ALA A 61 0.73 -0.53 -6.46
CA ALA A 61 1.19 -0.82 -7.82
C ALA A 61 2.51 -1.62 -7.84
N ILE A 62 3.47 -1.27 -6.97
CA ILE A 62 4.72 -2.03 -6.82
C ILE A 62 4.43 -3.45 -6.32
N ASP A 63 3.57 -3.61 -5.30
CA ASP A 63 3.20 -4.92 -4.78
C ASP A 63 2.55 -5.79 -5.86
N CYS A 64 1.68 -5.21 -6.70
CA CYS A 64 1.06 -5.89 -7.85
C CYS A 64 2.12 -6.32 -8.87
N ALA A 65 2.99 -5.38 -9.29
CA ALA A 65 4.06 -5.67 -10.24
C ALA A 65 4.99 -6.79 -9.75
N MET A 66 5.30 -6.81 -8.44
CA MET A 66 6.13 -7.84 -7.84
C MET A 66 5.47 -9.22 -7.78
N THR A 67 4.18 -9.36 -8.11
CA THR A 67 3.54 -10.69 -8.25
C THR A 67 3.89 -11.41 -9.55
N ASP A 68 4.52 -10.72 -10.50
CA ASP A 68 4.93 -11.30 -11.77
C ASP A 68 6.03 -12.35 -11.56
N ARG A 69 5.63 -13.62 -11.67
CA ARG A 69 6.51 -14.77 -11.52
C ARG A 69 7.40 -15.00 -12.75
N LEU A 70 7.00 -14.53 -13.93
CA LEU A 70 7.83 -14.60 -15.13
C LEU A 70 9.02 -13.65 -14.98
N LYS A 71 8.77 -12.43 -14.49
CA LYS A 71 9.82 -11.41 -14.30
C LYS A 71 10.67 -11.63 -13.05
N TYR A 72 10.07 -12.02 -11.93
CA TYR A 72 10.77 -12.07 -10.63
C TYR A 72 11.01 -13.50 -10.10
N GLY A 73 10.53 -14.54 -10.79
CA GLY A 73 10.79 -15.94 -10.43
C GLY A 73 10.46 -16.26 -8.97
N LYS A 74 11.43 -16.86 -8.26
CA LYS A 74 11.31 -17.18 -6.82
C LYS A 74 11.24 -15.95 -5.90
N LYS A 75 11.63 -14.76 -6.38
CA LYS A 75 11.56 -13.49 -5.64
C LYS A 75 10.21 -12.79 -5.78
N SER A 76 9.30 -13.33 -6.60
CA SER A 76 7.95 -12.77 -6.75
C SER A 76 7.17 -12.84 -5.43
N LEU A 77 6.37 -11.81 -5.19
CA LEU A 77 5.40 -11.82 -4.10
C LEU A 77 4.27 -12.79 -4.42
N LYS A 78 3.82 -13.53 -3.40
CA LYS A 78 2.62 -14.36 -3.51
C LYS A 78 1.40 -13.45 -3.67
N GLU A 79 0.56 -13.69 -4.67
CA GLU A 79 -0.69 -12.95 -4.82
C GLU A 79 -1.58 -13.00 -3.57
N SER A 80 -1.61 -14.15 -2.89
CA SER A 80 -2.40 -14.30 -1.66
C SER A 80 -1.94 -13.33 -0.57
N LEU A 81 -0.64 -13.04 -0.48
CA LEU A 81 -0.10 -12.07 0.45
C LEU A 81 -0.50 -10.64 0.06
N VAL A 82 -0.43 -10.29 -1.23
CA VAL A 82 -0.85 -8.98 -1.74
C VAL A 82 -2.35 -8.78 -1.51
N LYS A 83 -3.18 -9.77 -1.84
CA LYS A 83 -4.63 -9.76 -1.58
C LYS A 83 -4.93 -9.61 -0.09
N SER A 84 -4.26 -10.36 0.79
CA SER A 84 -4.48 -10.21 2.23
C SER A 84 -4.02 -8.85 2.76
N THR A 85 -2.93 -8.29 2.20
CA THR A 85 -2.43 -6.96 2.59
C THR A 85 -3.42 -5.86 2.25
N TRP A 86 -3.99 -5.88 1.05
CA TRP A 86 -4.82 -4.79 0.52
C TRP A 86 -6.33 -5.06 0.60
N ARG A 87 -6.74 -6.14 1.28
CA ARG A 87 -8.15 -6.48 1.47
C ARG A 87 -8.86 -5.38 2.26
N LYS A 88 -10.10 -5.04 1.88
CA LYS A 88 -10.94 -3.99 2.49
C LYS A 88 -10.42 -2.56 2.34
N THR A 89 -9.37 -2.33 1.56
CA THR A 89 -8.81 -0.98 1.35
C THR A 89 -8.96 -0.46 -0.08
N LEU A 90 -9.34 -1.33 -1.02
CA LEU A 90 -9.49 -0.97 -2.42
C LEU A 90 -10.87 -0.39 -2.71
N LYS A 91 -10.91 0.69 -3.50
CA LYS A 91 -12.16 1.24 -4.03
C LYS A 91 -12.76 0.26 -5.02
N GLY A 92 -14.03 -0.12 -4.82
CA GLY A 92 -14.72 -1.06 -5.71
C GLY A 92 -14.22 -2.50 -5.60
N GLU A 93 -13.65 -2.92 -4.46
CA GLU A 93 -13.06 -4.25 -4.29
C GLU A 93 -13.99 -5.41 -4.70
N ARG A 94 -15.31 -5.26 -4.50
CA ARG A 94 -16.32 -6.28 -4.84
C ARG A 94 -16.40 -6.58 -6.34
N THR A 95 -15.98 -5.65 -7.20
CA THR A 95 -16.05 -5.81 -8.67
C THR A 95 -14.69 -6.18 -9.27
N LEU A 96 -13.64 -6.35 -8.46
CA LEU A 96 -12.31 -6.72 -8.95
C LEU A 96 -12.27 -8.19 -9.38
N ALA A 97 -11.58 -8.45 -10.50
CA ALA A 97 -11.31 -9.81 -10.95
C ALA A 97 -10.52 -10.60 -9.90
N ARG A 98 -10.68 -11.93 -9.85
CA ARG A 98 -10.02 -12.76 -8.83
C ARG A 98 -8.49 -12.65 -8.86
N ASP A 99 -7.92 -12.40 -10.02
CA ASP A 99 -6.49 -12.27 -10.32
C ASP A 99 -6.02 -10.81 -10.48
N TRP A 100 -6.79 -9.84 -9.96
CA TRP A 100 -6.52 -8.41 -10.08
C TRP A 100 -5.07 -7.97 -9.78
N PRO A 101 -4.26 -8.60 -8.90
CA PRO A 101 -2.88 -8.17 -8.73
C PRO A 101 -2.00 -8.34 -9.98
N ARG A 102 -2.39 -9.23 -10.91
CA ARG A 102 -1.68 -9.47 -12.17
C ARG A 102 -2.20 -8.62 -13.33
N THR A 103 -3.49 -8.30 -13.30
CA THR A 103 -4.17 -7.66 -14.43
C THR A 103 -3.93 -6.15 -14.46
N VAL A 104 -3.41 -5.57 -13.38
CA VAL A 104 -3.51 -4.13 -13.18
C VAL A 104 -2.16 -3.42 -13.32
N GLY A 105 -1.97 -2.84 -14.51
CA GLY A 105 -1.02 -1.75 -14.74
C GLY A 105 -1.50 -0.38 -14.22
N VAL A 106 -2.78 -0.22 -13.87
CA VAL A 106 -3.31 1.05 -13.35
C VAL A 106 -4.51 0.83 -12.41
N LEU A 107 -4.28 0.63 -11.12
CA LEU A 107 -5.33 0.69 -10.08
C LEU A 107 -5.40 2.15 -9.61
N VAL A 108 -5.75 3.07 -10.52
CA VAL A 108 -6.09 4.45 -10.16
C VAL A 108 -7.56 4.53 -9.77
N GLY A 109 -7.81 4.42 -8.47
CA GLY A 109 -9.10 4.70 -7.85
C GLY A 109 -8.99 5.89 -6.91
N VAL A 110 -9.14 7.09 -7.47
CA VAL A 110 -9.21 8.41 -6.81
C VAL A 110 -10.37 8.46 -5.80
N GLY A 111 -10.12 9.11 -4.66
CA GLY A 111 -11.12 9.52 -3.66
C GLY A 111 -10.74 10.85 -3.02
#